data_AF-A0A380ST73-F1
#
_entry.id   AF-A0A380ST73-F1
#
_cell.length_a   1.000
_cell.length_b   1.000
_cell.length_c   1.000
_cell.angle_alpha   90.00
_cell.angle_beta   90.00
_cell.angle_gamma   90.00
#
_symmetry.space_group_name_H-M   'P 1'
#
loop_
_entity.id
_entity.type
_entity.pdbx_description
1 polymer ?
#
loop_
_entity_poly.entity_id
_entity_poly.type
_entity_poly.pdbx_seq_one_letter_code
_entity_poly.pdbx_strand_id
1 'polypeptide(L)'
;MSKGRWFALALLVLLLLPGVTTQLYWNALLLWMEPDNFIPAESSMLTFEPYQISQGSSSYWLYGQDKHNYYHFTYDAAHPYRYIPRDNNCPGFDRNDVRSWCQVLQGNTR
;
A
#
# COMPACT_ATOMS: atom_id res chain seq x y z
N MET A 1 16.25 -27.58 -27.08
CA MET A 1 16.14 -26.13 -26.75
C MET A 1 17.49 -25.63 -26.28
N SER A 2 17.99 -24.51 -26.81
CA SER A 2 19.33 -23.98 -26.46
C SER A 2 19.36 -23.40 -25.04
N LYS A 3 20.54 -23.40 -24.40
CA LYS A 3 20.75 -22.80 -23.07
C LYS A 3 20.27 -21.34 -23.01
N GLY A 4 20.46 -20.57 -24.09
CA GLY A 4 20.01 -19.18 -24.19
C GLY A 4 18.49 -18.99 -24.04
N ARG A 5 17.67 -19.92 -24.55
CA ARG A 5 16.20 -19.85 -24.36
C ARG A 5 15.79 -20.06 -22.91
N TRP A 6 16.47 -20.97 -22.19
CA TRP A 6 16.21 -21.20 -20.77
C TRP A 6 16.64 -20.00 -19.92
N PHE A 7 17.77 -19.37 -20.23
CA PHE A 7 18.19 -18.14 -19.56
C PHE A 7 17.18 -17.00 -19.77
N ALA A 8 16.71 -16.80 -21.00
CA ALA A 8 15.71 -15.77 -21.28
C ALA A 8 14.38 -16.04 -20.54
N LEU A 9 13.92 -17.29 -20.50
CA LEU A 9 12.72 -17.68 -19.75
C LEU A 9 12.90 -17.46 -18.24
N ALA A 10 14.07 -17.81 -17.68
CA ALA A 10 14.35 -17.60 -16.27
C ALA A 10 14.36 -16.11 -15.90
N LEU A 11 14.95 -15.25 -16.75
CA LEU A 11 14.93 -13.80 -16.59
C LEU A 11 13.52 -13.23 -16.65
N LEU A 12 12.71 -13.69 -17.62
CA LEU A 12 11.32 -13.27 -17.74
C LEU A 12 10.51 -13.63 -16.49
N VAL A 13 10.67 -14.86 -16.00
CA VAL A 13 9.98 -15.35 -14.80
C VAL A 13 10.41 -14.54 -13.58
N LEU A 14 11.71 -14.28 -13.40
CA LEU A 14 12.23 -13.46 -12.31
C LEU A 14 11.66 -12.03 -12.33
N LEU A 15 11.42 -11.48 -13.52
CA LEU A 15 10.88 -10.13 -13.69
C LEU A 15 9.34 -10.10 -13.59
N LEU A 16 8.61 -11.18 -13.84
CA LEU A 16 7.15 -11.16 -13.72
C LEU A 16 6.66 -11.60 -12.33
N LEU A 17 7.41 -12.49 -11.68
CA LEU A 17 7.08 -13.04 -10.36
C LEU A 17 6.74 -11.99 -9.29
N PRO A 18 7.52 -10.90 -9.11
CA PRO A 18 7.21 -9.90 -8.10
C PRO A 18 5.86 -9.21 -8.34
N GLY A 19 5.48 -8.99 -9.60
CA GLY A 19 4.22 -8.33 -9.95
C GLY A 19 2.97 -9.14 -9.67
N VAL A 20 3.09 -10.47 -9.60
CA VAL A 20 1.96 -11.38 -9.32
C VAL A 20 1.92 -11.87 -7.87
N THR A 21 3.04 -11.77 -7.14
CA THR A 21 3.15 -12.23 -5.75
C THR A 21 3.19 -11.11 -4.72
N THR A 22 3.45 -9.87 -5.16
CA THR A 22 3.63 -8.69 -4.30
C THR A 22 2.99 -7.46 -4.92
N GLN A 23 2.93 -6.38 -4.15
CA GLN A 23 2.45 -5.07 -4.59
C GLN A 23 3.53 -4.21 -5.24
N LEU A 24 4.73 -4.76 -5.52
CA LEU A 24 5.89 -3.99 -5.95
C LEU A 24 5.61 -3.08 -7.14
N TYR A 25 4.98 -3.61 -8.20
CA TYR A 25 4.76 -2.85 -9.43
C TYR A 25 3.66 -1.81 -9.27
N TRP A 26 2.60 -2.13 -8.52
CA TRP A 26 1.54 -1.17 -8.22
C TRP A 26 2.04 -0.03 -7.34
N ASN A 27 2.82 -0.31 -6.31
CA ASN A 27 3.41 0.71 -5.46
C ASN A 27 4.48 1.53 -6.20
N ALA A 28 5.28 0.92 -7.07
CA ALA A 28 6.22 1.66 -7.91
C ALA A 28 5.48 2.61 -8.86
N LEU A 29 4.39 2.16 -9.48
CA LEU A 29 3.55 2.99 -10.34
C LEU A 29 2.87 4.12 -9.55
N LEU A 30 2.32 3.81 -8.37
CA LEU A 30 1.68 4.78 -7.47
C LEU A 30 2.62 5.94 -7.12
N LEU A 31 3.86 5.63 -6.72
CA LEU A 31 4.87 6.63 -6.37
C LEU A 31 5.40 7.39 -7.59
N TRP A 32 5.42 6.76 -8.77
CA TRP A 32 5.89 7.40 -9.99
C TRP A 32 4.87 8.40 -10.55
N MET A 33 3.58 8.06 -10.51
CA MET A 33 2.51 8.93 -11.06
C MET A 33 2.25 10.15 -10.20
N GLU A 34 2.41 10.02 -8.88
CA GLU A 34 2.07 11.06 -7.93
C GLU A 34 3.12 11.08 -6.80
N PRO A 35 4.15 11.94 -6.89
CA PRO A 35 5.31 11.93 -5.99
C PRO A 35 5.01 12.21 -4.52
N ASP A 36 3.90 12.89 -4.18
CA ASP A 36 3.54 13.09 -2.77
C ASP A 36 2.84 11.86 -2.17
N ASN A 37 2.62 10.79 -2.97
CA ASN A 37 2.32 9.49 -2.39
C ASN A 37 3.53 8.96 -1.62
N PHE A 38 3.23 8.17 -0.60
CA PHE A 38 4.23 7.46 0.19
C PHE A 38 3.69 6.10 0.63
N ILE A 39 4.60 5.23 1.05
CA ILE A 39 4.27 3.95 1.69
C ILE A 39 4.30 4.14 3.21
N PRO A 40 3.27 3.70 3.95
CA PRO A 40 3.29 3.70 5.42
C PRO A 40 4.55 3.03 5.99
N ALA A 41 5.07 3.58 7.09
CA ALA A 41 6.31 3.12 7.71
C ALA A 41 6.19 1.72 8.31
N GLU A 42 4.98 1.31 8.72
CA GLU A 42 4.66 -0.03 9.20
C GLU A 42 4.46 -1.04 8.05
N SER A 43 4.43 -0.57 6.80
CA SER A 43 4.30 -1.39 5.61
C SER A 43 5.56 -1.37 4.73
N SER A 44 5.42 -1.84 3.49
CA SER A 44 6.51 -1.88 2.52
C SER A 44 6.01 -1.77 1.09
N MET A 45 6.93 -1.43 0.18
CA MET A 45 6.70 -1.46 -1.27
C MET A 45 6.15 -2.80 -1.77
N LEU A 46 6.40 -3.90 -1.05
CA LEU A 46 5.98 -5.24 -1.46
C LEU A 46 4.59 -5.61 -0.93
N THR A 47 4.11 -4.95 0.12
CA THR A 47 2.94 -5.41 0.89
C THR A 47 1.82 -4.40 1.00
N PHE A 48 2.12 -3.10 0.85
CA PHE A 48 1.12 -2.06 0.93
C PHE A 48 0.18 -2.15 -0.28
N GLU A 49 -1.11 -2.16 -0.03
CA GLU A 49 -2.16 -2.26 -1.03
C GLU A 49 -3.14 -1.11 -0.83
N PRO A 50 -3.09 -0.05 -1.65
CA PRO A 50 -4.13 0.97 -1.66
C PRO A 50 -5.42 0.36 -2.25
N TYR A 51 -6.56 0.62 -1.60
CA TYR A 51 -7.87 0.15 -2.09
C TYR A 51 -8.89 1.27 -2.30
N GLN A 52 -8.55 2.50 -1.89
CA GLN A 52 -9.31 3.68 -2.25
C GLN A 52 -8.33 4.79 -2.66
N ILE A 53 -8.51 5.32 -3.85
CA ILE A 53 -7.73 6.43 -4.41
C ILE A 53 -8.60 7.69 -4.44
N SER A 54 -7.99 8.86 -4.22
CA SER A 54 -8.66 10.14 -4.30
C SER A 54 -9.31 10.33 -5.67
N GLN A 55 -10.56 10.79 -5.68
CA GLN A 55 -11.24 11.19 -6.91
C GLN A 55 -10.88 12.65 -7.20
N GLY A 56 -10.29 12.95 -8.35
CA GLY A 56 -9.90 14.31 -8.72
C GLY A 56 -8.67 14.39 -9.62
N SER A 57 -7.97 15.52 -9.59
CA SER A 57 -6.75 15.76 -10.38
C SER A 57 -5.51 15.05 -9.85
N SER A 58 -5.56 14.56 -8.61
CA SER A 58 -4.46 13.86 -7.94
C SER A 58 -4.83 12.41 -7.67
N SER A 59 -3.81 11.56 -7.61
CA SER A 59 -3.95 10.10 -7.46
C SER A 59 -3.35 9.60 -6.14
N TYR A 60 -3.69 10.25 -5.03
CA TYR A 60 -3.25 9.81 -3.71
C TYR A 60 -4.09 8.65 -3.20
N TRP A 61 -3.48 7.73 -2.46
CA TRP A 61 -4.26 6.75 -1.71
C TRP A 61 -4.98 7.42 -0.52
N LEU A 62 -6.25 7.08 -0.32
CA LEU A 62 -7.06 7.52 0.83
C LEU A 62 -7.10 6.43 1.89
N TYR A 63 -7.30 5.19 1.45
CA TYR A 63 -7.27 4.02 2.30
C TYR A 63 -6.41 2.94 1.68
N GLY A 64 -5.64 2.29 2.54
CA GLY A 64 -4.76 1.19 2.17
C GLY A 64 -4.68 0.14 3.27
N GLN A 65 -4.04 -0.97 2.96
CA GLN A 65 -3.90 -2.08 3.88
C GLN A 65 -2.61 -2.85 3.62
N ASP A 66 -2.20 -3.65 4.59
CA ASP A 66 -1.32 -4.80 4.35
C ASP A 66 -1.86 -6.00 5.14
N LYS A 67 -1.02 -6.98 5.46
CA LYS A 67 -1.42 -8.15 6.25
C LYS A 67 -1.77 -7.81 7.71
N HIS A 68 -1.21 -6.74 8.25
CA HIS A 68 -1.25 -6.41 9.67
C HIS A 68 -2.17 -5.24 9.98
N ASN A 69 -2.23 -4.22 9.12
CA ASN A 69 -2.91 -2.96 9.42
C ASN A 69 -3.84 -2.51 8.28
N TYR A 70 -4.83 -1.70 8.67
CA TYR A 70 -5.51 -0.76 7.79
C TYR A 70 -4.90 0.63 7.97
N TYR A 71 -4.86 1.42 6.89
CA TYR A 71 -4.27 2.75 6.84
C TYR A 71 -5.26 3.75 6.25
N HIS A 72 -5.28 4.97 6.77
CA HIS A 72 -6.07 6.09 6.27
C HIS A 72 -5.24 7.38 6.21
N PHE A 73 -5.18 7.99 5.03
CA PHE A 73 -4.46 9.24 4.80
C PHE A 73 -5.15 10.42 5.49
N THR A 74 -4.40 11.34 6.11
CA THR A 74 -4.97 12.41 6.96
C THR A 74 -4.82 13.83 6.39
N TYR A 75 -4.05 14.01 5.32
CA TYR A 75 -3.64 15.34 4.81
C TYR A 75 -2.81 16.19 5.79
N ASP A 76 -2.41 15.61 6.94
CA ASP A 76 -1.61 16.30 7.96
C ASP A 76 -0.13 15.96 7.78
N ALA A 77 0.71 16.95 7.47
CA ALA A 77 2.15 16.74 7.28
C ALA A 77 2.86 16.18 8.52
N ALA A 78 2.37 16.44 9.74
CA ALA A 78 2.97 15.92 10.96
C ALA A 78 2.62 14.44 11.20
N HIS A 79 1.42 14.03 10.80
CA HIS A 79 0.91 12.67 10.96
C HIS A 79 0.15 12.24 9.71
N PRO A 80 0.85 11.95 8.61
CA PRO A 80 0.26 11.87 7.26
C PRO A 80 -0.73 10.72 7.06
N TYR A 81 -0.79 9.78 8.00
CA TYR A 81 -1.80 8.76 8.03
C TYR A 81 -2.09 8.29 9.46
N ARG A 82 -3.24 7.65 9.61
CA ARG A 82 -3.61 6.85 10.78
C ARG A 82 -3.61 5.39 10.40
N TYR A 83 -3.38 4.52 11.38
CA TYR A 83 -3.49 3.09 11.17
C TYR A 83 -4.06 2.37 12.38
N ILE A 84 -4.55 1.17 12.12
CA ILE A 84 -5.10 0.26 13.13
C ILE A 84 -4.79 -1.19 12.73
N PRO A 85 -4.52 -2.09 13.68
CA PRO A 85 -4.42 -3.52 13.39
C PRO A 85 -5.69 -4.05 12.73
N ARG A 86 -5.53 -4.98 11.78
CA ARG A 86 -6.66 -5.72 11.20
C ARG A 86 -7.39 -6.56 12.24
N ASP A 87 -6.63 -7.15 13.15
CA ASP A 87 -7.16 -7.85 14.31
C ASP A 87 -7.43 -6.82 15.41
N ASN A 88 -8.62 -6.21 15.36
CA ASN A 88 -9.09 -5.22 16.32
C ASN A 88 -10.50 -5.54 16.78
N ASN A 89 -10.86 -4.99 17.95
CA ASN A 89 -12.17 -5.19 18.56
C ASN A 89 -13.01 -3.90 18.56
N CYS A 90 -12.83 -3.03 17.56
CA CYS A 90 -13.57 -1.78 17.52
C CYS A 90 -15.06 -2.02 17.24
N PRO A 91 -15.97 -1.56 18.11
CA PRO A 91 -17.40 -1.71 17.88
C PRO A 91 -17.82 -0.99 16.60
N GLY A 92 -18.48 -1.71 15.67
CA GLY A 92 -18.94 -1.14 14.41
C GLY A 92 -17.82 -0.80 13.42
N PHE A 93 -16.65 -1.46 13.54
CA PHE A 93 -15.52 -1.27 12.64
C PHE A 93 -15.93 -1.39 11.16
N ASP A 94 -15.58 -0.36 10.39
CA ASP A 94 -15.63 -0.33 8.94
C ASP A 94 -14.27 0.16 8.40
N ARG A 95 -13.62 -0.69 7.59
CA ARG A 95 -12.34 -0.35 6.95
C ARG A 95 -12.44 0.87 6.02
N ASN A 96 -13.63 1.25 5.57
CA ASN A 96 -13.83 2.41 4.68
C ASN A 96 -14.27 3.67 5.43
N ASP A 97 -14.41 3.63 6.75
CA ASP A 97 -14.75 4.80 7.58
C ASP A 97 -13.81 4.89 8.79
N VAL A 98 -12.79 5.74 8.68
CA VAL A 98 -11.82 5.98 9.77
C VAL A 98 -12.48 6.43 11.08
N ARG A 99 -13.69 6.99 11.04
CA ARG A 99 -14.41 7.41 12.26
C ARG A 99 -14.90 6.22 13.09
N SER A 100 -15.02 5.05 12.48
CA SER A 100 -15.34 3.79 13.16
C SER A 100 -14.11 3.15 13.83
N TRP A 101 -12.90 3.65 13.56
CA TRP A 101 -11.68 3.08 14.11
C TRP A 101 -11.43 3.61 15.52
N CYS A 102 -11.22 2.71 16.46
CA CYS A 102 -10.91 2.99 17.85
C CYS A 102 -9.41 2.85 18.12
N GLN A 103 -8.88 3.61 19.08
CA GLN A 103 -7.46 3.54 19.48
C GLN A 103 -6.47 3.64 18.30
N VAL A 104 -6.80 4.48 17.31
CA VAL A 104 -5.97 4.66 16.11
C VAL A 104 -4.57 5.18 16.46
N LEU A 105 -3.59 4.63 15.78
CA LEU A 105 -2.20 5.04 15.85
C LEU A 105 -1.93 6.08 14.77
N GLN A 106 -1.02 7.01 15.06
CA GLN A 106 -0.53 7.98 14.08
C GLN A 106 0.75 7.43 13.47
N GLY A 107 0.82 7.45 12.15
CA GLY A 107 2.00 7.03 11.42
C GLY A 107 2.78 8.23 10.91
N ASN A 108 4.09 8.03 10.76
CA ASN A 108 5.01 9.01 10.21
C ASN A 108 5.52 8.54 8.85
N THR A 109 5.96 9.46 8.00
CA THR A 109 6.77 9.10 6.83
C THR A 109 8.14 8.60 7.28
N ARG A 110 8.71 7.67 6.52
CA ARG A 110 10.11 7.24 6.72
C ARG A 110 11.08 8.30 6.23
#